data_AF-A0AAV0H595-F1
#
_entry.id   AF-A0AAV0H595-F1
#
_cell.length_a   1.000
_cell.length_b   1.000
_cell.length_c   1.000
_cell.angle_alpha   90.00
_cell.angle_beta   90.00
_cell.angle_gamma   90.00
#
_symmetry.space_group_name_H-M   'P 1'
#
loop_
_entity.id
_entity.type
_entity.pdbx_description
1 polymer ?
#
loop_
_entity_poly.entity_id
_entity_poly.type
_entity_poly.pdbx_seq_one_letter_code
_entity_poly.pdbx_strand_id
1 'polypeptide(L)'
;MATALMKTILLIFVATALSVTLTMRTVEAATAEPSQRLSRFLKEEAPVDGTPGYGGNSGNGGGGIGQTKNPRAADHCNKEPGLCQELYGKDFECCNNKCINVAVDKQNCGACKNKCAFKDECCGGQCVYLSLDKRHCGKCNAPCASPQLCVYGMCNYP
;
A
#
# COMPACT_ATOMS: atom_id res chain seq x y z
N MET A 1 -16.95 32.44 64.92
CA MET A 1 -16.18 31.25 64.46
C MET A 1 -16.86 30.52 63.30
N ALA A 2 -18.18 30.25 63.35
CA ALA A 2 -18.90 29.55 62.28
C ALA A 2 -18.91 30.26 60.90
N THR A 3 -19.01 31.59 60.86
CA THR A 3 -19.03 32.37 59.60
C THR A 3 -17.67 32.45 58.90
N ALA A 4 -16.57 32.39 59.66
CA ALA A 4 -15.21 32.33 59.13
C ALA A 4 -14.89 30.95 58.55
N LEU A 5 -15.36 29.88 59.22
CA LEU A 5 -15.28 28.50 58.72
C LEU A 5 -16.10 28.32 57.43
N MET A 6 -17.30 28.89 57.35
CA MET A 6 -18.13 28.78 56.14
C MET A 6 -17.52 29.54 54.94
N LYS A 7 -16.91 30.70 55.17
CA LYS A 7 -16.19 31.45 54.12
C LYS A 7 -14.93 30.74 53.63
N THR A 8 -14.17 30.11 54.54
CA THR A 8 -12.96 29.34 54.15
C THR A 8 -13.32 28.09 53.36
N ILE A 9 -14.38 27.39 53.74
CA ILE A 9 -14.91 26.26 52.96
C ILE A 9 -15.33 26.71 51.55
N LEU A 10 -16.06 27.82 51.42
CA LEU A 10 -16.49 28.35 50.11
C LEU A 10 -15.29 28.66 49.20
N LEU A 11 -14.22 29.25 49.74
CA LEU A 11 -13.02 29.59 48.97
C LEU A 11 -12.27 28.35 48.47
N ILE A 12 -12.21 27.28 49.27
CA ILE A 12 -11.59 26.00 48.88
C ILE A 12 -12.39 25.34 47.74
N PHE A 13 -13.72 25.37 47.82
CA PHE A 13 -14.58 24.83 46.75
C PHE A 13 -14.40 25.58 45.43
N VAL A 14 -14.32 26.92 45.45
CA VAL A 14 -14.12 27.71 44.23
C VAL A 14 -12.73 27.46 43.63
N ALA A 15 -11.68 27.37 44.47
CA ALA A 15 -10.31 27.12 44.00
C ALA A 15 -10.14 25.71 43.38
N THR A 16 -10.76 24.69 43.96
CA THR A 16 -10.73 23.32 43.42
C THR A 16 -11.53 23.20 42.13
N ALA A 17 -12.69 23.85 42.03
CA ALA A 17 -13.49 23.88 40.81
C ALA A 17 -12.77 24.56 39.62
N LEU A 18 -12.08 25.68 39.88
CA LEU A 18 -11.26 26.37 38.87
C LEU A 18 -10.06 25.51 38.42
N SER A 19 -9.44 24.77 39.34
CA SER A 19 -8.30 23.90 39.01
C SER A 19 -8.70 22.69 38.16
N VAL A 20 -9.88 22.10 38.42
CA VAL A 20 -10.41 20.96 37.64
C VAL A 20 -10.82 21.39 36.23
N THR A 21 -11.41 22.58 36.08
CA THR A 21 -11.81 23.10 34.75
C THR A 21 -10.60 23.45 33.86
N LEU A 22 -9.51 23.98 34.45
CA LEU A 22 -8.25 24.23 33.73
C LEU A 22 -7.54 22.93 33.30
N THR A 23 -7.63 21.86 34.09
CA THR A 23 -7.04 20.55 33.74
C THR A 23 -7.87 19.79 32.71
N MET A 24 -9.17 20.02 32.59
CA MET A 24 -9.99 19.39 31.53
C MET A 24 -9.72 19.97 30.13
N ARG A 25 -9.32 21.24 30.01
CA ARG A 25 -8.96 21.84 28.70
C ARG A 25 -7.68 21.28 28.07
N THR A 26 -6.85 20.57 28.82
CA THR A 26 -5.61 19.96 28.29
C THR A 26 -5.76 18.48 27.92
N VAL A 27 -6.91 17.85 28.21
CA VAL A 27 -7.14 16.42 27.91
C VAL A 27 -7.61 16.20 26.47
N GLU A 28 -8.15 17.20 25.78
CA GLU A 28 -8.48 17.10 24.34
C GLU A 28 -7.26 16.99 23.41
N ALA A 29 -6.03 17.17 23.93
CA ALA A 29 -4.80 17.04 23.13
C ALA A 29 -4.09 15.68 23.25
N ALA A 30 -4.56 14.75 24.11
CA ALA A 30 -3.82 13.52 24.42
C ALA A 30 -4.59 12.20 24.26
N THR A 31 -5.77 12.21 23.62
CA THR A 31 -6.41 10.97 23.13
C THR A 31 -6.78 11.11 21.66
N ALA A 32 -5.76 11.28 20.81
CA ALA A 32 -5.85 10.77 19.45
C ALA A 32 -5.89 9.25 19.56
N GLU A 33 -7.09 8.69 19.52
CA GLU A 33 -7.33 7.26 19.52
C GLU A 33 -6.51 6.55 18.44
N PRO A 34 -5.95 5.35 18.71
CA PRO A 34 -5.37 4.49 17.66
C PRO A 34 -6.45 3.87 16.74
N SER A 35 -7.73 4.11 17.00
CA SER A 35 -8.88 3.52 16.30
C SER A 35 -8.98 3.93 14.83
N GLN A 36 -8.42 5.08 14.44
CA GLN A 36 -8.38 5.53 13.04
C GLN A 36 -7.29 4.86 12.19
N ARG A 37 -6.33 4.12 12.78
CA ARG A 37 -5.35 3.38 11.96
C ARG A 37 -5.95 2.11 11.38
N LEU A 38 -6.76 1.37 12.13
CA LEU A 38 -7.32 0.10 11.64
C LEU A 38 -8.37 0.33 10.53
N SER A 39 -9.15 1.40 10.59
CA SER A 39 -10.08 1.78 9.52
C SER A 39 -9.38 2.33 8.27
N ARG A 40 -8.11 2.78 8.35
CA ARG A 40 -7.27 3.00 7.16
C ARG A 40 -6.72 1.69 6.58
N PHE A 41 -6.36 0.72 7.42
CA PHE A 41 -5.88 -0.59 6.94
C PHE A 41 -6.99 -1.46 6.33
N LEU A 42 -8.26 -1.29 6.72
CA LEU A 42 -9.38 -2.06 6.17
C LEU A 42 -10.11 -1.38 5.01
N LYS A 43 -9.74 -0.14 4.64
CA LYS A 43 -10.42 0.59 3.55
C LYS A 43 -9.65 0.59 2.22
N GLU A 44 -8.49 -0.05 2.17
CA GLU A 44 -7.72 -0.20 0.92
C GLU A 44 -7.38 -1.66 0.65
N GLU A 45 -8.42 -2.48 0.60
CA GLU A 45 -8.47 -3.58 -0.36
C GLU A 45 -9.53 -3.17 -1.39
N ALA A 46 -9.27 -2.06 -2.07
CA ALA A 46 -9.79 -1.94 -3.43
C ALA A 46 -9.29 -3.19 -4.16
N PRO A 47 -10.10 -3.86 -4.99
CA PRO A 47 -9.58 -4.93 -5.82
C PRO A 47 -8.38 -4.34 -6.55
N VAL A 48 -7.21 -4.99 -6.43
CA VAL A 48 -6.03 -4.69 -7.24
C VAL A 48 -6.39 -5.07 -8.67
N ASP A 49 -7.20 -4.23 -9.31
CA ASP A 49 -7.38 -4.18 -10.74
C ASP A 49 -6.16 -3.40 -11.21
N GLY A 50 -5.17 -4.15 -11.72
CA GLY A 50 -3.86 -3.66 -12.12
C GLY A 50 -3.90 -2.78 -13.36
N THR A 51 -4.69 -1.70 -13.36
CA THR A 51 -4.71 -0.71 -14.42
C THR A 51 -4.18 0.63 -13.88
N PRO A 52 -2.95 1.03 -14.22
CA PRO A 52 -2.52 2.41 -14.04
C PRO A 52 -3.38 3.29 -14.95
N GLY A 53 -4.12 4.23 -14.37
CA GLY A 53 -4.75 5.29 -15.13
C GLY A 53 -3.67 6.22 -15.68
N TYR A 54 -3.45 6.21 -16.99
CA TYR A 54 -2.64 7.22 -17.67
C TYR A 54 -3.49 7.91 -18.74
N GLY A 55 -3.67 9.22 -18.56
CA GLY A 55 -4.11 10.13 -19.61
C GLY A 55 -3.01 10.25 -20.66
N GLY A 56 -3.14 9.50 -21.75
CA GLY A 56 -2.34 9.65 -22.95
C GLY A 56 -3.05 10.56 -23.94
N ASN A 57 -2.37 11.62 -24.38
CA ASN A 57 -2.86 12.51 -25.42
C ASN A 57 -2.88 11.73 -26.75
N SER A 58 -4.07 11.40 -27.24
CA SER A 58 -4.26 10.64 -28.48
C SER A 58 -4.00 11.53 -29.70
N GLY A 59 -2.83 11.35 -30.31
CA GLY A 59 -2.43 11.98 -31.56
C GLY A 59 -2.62 11.07 -32.76
N ASN A 60 -3.80 11.16 -33.37
CA ASN A 60 -4.14 10.94 -34.78
C ASN A 60 -4.02 9.53 -35.43
N GLY A 61 -5.18 8.94 -35.67
CA GLY A 61 -5.42 7.81 -36.58
C GLY A 61 -6.93 7.55 -36.64
N GLY A 62 -7.57 7.92 -37.75
CA GLY A 62 -9.01 8.19 -37.81
C GLY A 62 -9.95 7.01 -37.49
N GLY A 63 -11.07 7.36 -36.84
CA GLY A 63 -12.30 6.57 -36.84
C GLY A 63 -12.83 6.18 -35.46
N GLY A 64 -13.61 7.07 -34.82
CA GLY A 64 -14.50 6.68 -33.71
C GLY A 64 -14.34 7.50 -32.42
N ILE A 65 -15.17 8.53 -32.31
CA ILE A 65 -15.65 9.17 -31.06
C ILE A 65 -15.57 8.29 -29.80
N GLY A 66 -14.69 8.69 -28.87
CA GLY A 66 -14.94 8.70 -27.42
C GLY A 66 -15.47 7.42 -26.77
N GLN A 67 -14.82 6.26 -27.00
CA GLN A 67 -15.12 5.09 -26.19
C GLN A 67 -14.24 5.11 -24.95
N THR A 68 -14.86 5.26 -23.78
CA THR A 68 -14.30 4.78 -22.53
C THR A 68 -14.01 3.29 -22.74
N LYS A 69 -12.76 2.95 -23.04
CA LYS A 69 -12.35 1.53 -23.15
C LYS A 69 -12.81 0.87 -21.86
N ASN A 70 -13.65 -0.15 -21.97
CA ASN A 70 -14.11 -0.89 -20.80
C ASN A 70 -12.85 -1.34 -20.04
N PRO A 71 -12.62 -0.93 -18.78
CA PRO A 71 -11.41 -1.28 -18.04
C PRO A 71 -11.28 -2.81 -17.85
N ARG A 72 -12.35 -3.56 -18.12
CA ARG A 72 -12.38 -5.02 -18.09
C ARG A 72 -12.29 -5.68 -19.48
N ALA A 73 -12.20 -4.91 -20.57
CA ALA A 73 -11.97 -5.47 -21.89
C ALA A 73 -10.55 -6.05 -21.95
N ALA A 74 -10.39 -7.22 -22.57
CA ALA A 74 -9.07 -7.75 -22.85
C ALA A 74 -8.34 -6.82 -23.84
N ASP A 75 -7.07 -6.55 -23.61
CA ASP A 75 -6.29 -5.56 -24.37
C ASP A 75 -6.07 -5.90 -25.85
N HIS A 76 -6.59 -7.04 -26.33
CA HIS A 76 -6.50 -7.49 -27.73
C HIS A 76 -5.07 -7.41 -28.31
N CYS A 77 -4.05 -7.53 -27.45
CA CYS A 77 -2.65 -7.29 -27.76
C CYS A 77 -2.03 -8.30 -28.74
N ASN A 78 -2.72 -9.42 -29.03
CA ASN A 78 -2.26 -10.36 -30.06
C ASN A 78 -2.31 -9.77 -31.48
N LYS A 79 -3.11 -8.71 -31.71
CA LYS A 79 -3.27 -8.09 -33.03
C LYS A 79 -2.33 -6.91 -33.27
N GLU A 80 -1.80 -6.33 -32.19
CA GLU A 80 -0.97 -5.12 -32.25
C GLU A 80 0.31 -5.35 -31.43
N PRO A 81 1.39 -5.82 -32.09
CA PRO A 81 2.65 -6.08 -31.40
C PRO A 81 3.19 -4.78 -30.80
N GLY A 82 3.60 -4.83 -29.54
CA GLY A 82 4.09 -3.65 -28.81
C GLY A 82 3.01 -2.86 -28.06
N LEU A 83 1.72 -3.12 -28.27
CA LEU A 83 0.62 -2.42 -27.58
C LEU A 83 0.79 -2.40 -26.05
N CYS A 84 1.22 -3.53 -25.46
CA CYS A 84 1.42 -3.59 -24.01
C CYS A 84 2.57 -2.70 -23.53
N GLN A 85 3.64 -2.62 -24.30
CA GLN A 85 4.82 -1.84 -23.94
C GLN A 85 4.58 -0.34 -24.15
N GLU A 86 3.83 0.01 -25.21
CA GLU A 86 3.43 1.38 -25.53
C GLU A 86 2.49 1.97 -24.47
N LEU A 87 1.48 1.21 -24.05
CA LEU A 87 0.45 1.69 -23.12
C LEU A 87 0.86 1.61 -21.64
N TYR A 88 1.59 0.56 -21.25
CA TYR A 88 1.85 0.24 -19.85
C TYR A 88 3.34 0.24 -19.48
N GLY A 89 4.23 0.23 -20.47
CA GLY A 89 5.68 0.24 -20.27
C GLY A 89 6.34 -1.13 -20.49
N LYS A 90 7.67 -1.12 -20.49
CA LYS A 90 8.52 -2.26 -20.89
C LYS A 90 8.32 -3.56 -20.11
N ASP A 91 7.78 -3.49 -18.90
CA ASP A 91 7.60 -4.64 -18.01
C ASP A 91 6.27 -5.38 -18.28
N PHE A 92 5.51 -4.95 -19.29
CA PHE A 92 4.28 -5.58 -19.71
C PHE A 92 4.45 -6.43 -20.97
N GLU A 93 3.96 -7.67 -20.90
CA GLU A 93 3.97 -8.63 -22.01
C GLU A 93 2.54 -9.06 -22.35
N CYS A 94 2.31 -9.37 -23.63
CA CYS A 94 1.04 -9.89 -24.08
C CYS A 94 0.91 -11.38 -23.74
N CYS A 95 0.18 -11.70 -22.67
CA CYS A 95 -0.10 -13.08 -22.27
C CYS A 95 -1.59 -13.41 -22.47
N ASN A 96 -1.90 -14.39 -23.33
CA ASN A 96 -3.27 -14.82 -23.63
C ASN A 96 -4.20 -13.65 -24.04
N ASN A 97 -3.72 -12.77 -24.92
CA ASN A 97 -4.45 -11.59 -25.43
C ASN A 97 -4.75 -10.50 -24.37
N LYS A 98 -4.00 -10.49 -23.27
CA LYS A 98 -4.03 -9.46 -22.22
C LYS A 98 -2.63 -8.95 -21.91
N CYS A 99 -2.50 -7.68 -21.55
CA CYS A 99 -1.23 -7.14 -21.09
C CYS A 99 -1.02 -7.48 -19.61
N ILE A 100 0.03 -8.25 -19.32
CA ILE A 100 0.38 -8.67 -17.96
C ILE A 100 1.71 -8.06 -17.57
N ASN A 101 1.79 -7.50 -16.36
CA ASN A 101 3.05 -7.04 -15.79
C ASN A 101 3.88 -8.25 -15.35
N VAL A 102 4.83 -8.67 -16.19
CA VAL A 102 5.68 -9.83 -15.93
C VAL A 102 6.70 -9.55 -14.84
N ALA A 103 6.90 -8.30 -14.42
CA ALA A 103 7.84 -7.98 -13.35
C ALA A 103 7.34 -8.33 -11.94
N VAL A 104 6.02 -8.50 -11.77
CA VAL A 104 5.38 -8.71 -10.46
C VAL A 104 4.34 -9.84 -10.44
N ASP A 105 3.86 -10.30 -11.60
CA ASP A 105 2.88 -11.38 -11.65
C ASP A 105 3.53 -12.75 -11.37
N LYS A 106 3.12 -13.41 -10.28
CA LYS A 106 3.65 -14.73 -9.89
C LYS A 106 3.39 -15.86 -10.88
N GLN A 107 2.40 -15.74 -11.75
CA GLN A 107 2.05 -16.77 -12.73
C GLN A 107 2.75 -16.57 -14.08
N ASN A 108 3.33 -15.38 -14.29
CA ASN A 108 3.95 -14.94 -15.54
C ASN A 108 5.26 -14.17 -15.25
N CYS A 109 6.05 -14.62 -14.29
CA CYS A 109 7.19 -13.86 -13.79
C CYS A 109 8.34 -13.85 -14.81
N GLY A 110 8.68 -12.68 -15.33
CA GLY A 110 9.69 -12.47 -16.36
C GLY A 110 9.28 -12.92 -17.77
N ALA A 111 8.28 -13.79 -17.89
CA ALA A 111 7.70 -14.24 -19.15
C ALA A 111 6.32 -14.88 -18.94
N CYS A 112 5.48 -14.87 -19.98
CA CYS A 112 4.18 -15.55 -19.93
C CYS A 112 4.29 -17.05 -19.54
N LYS A 113 3.38 -17.51 -18.68
CA LYS A 113 3.31 -18.88 -18.15
C LYS A 113 4.53 -19.32 -17.32
N ASN A 114 5.41 -18.39 -16.94
CA ASN A 114 6.50 -18.67 -16.01
C ASN A 114 6.04 -18.51 -14.56
N LYS A 115 5.44 -19.56 -14.01
CA LYS A 115 4.92 -19.55 -12.64
C LYS A 115 6.05 -19.76 -11.62
N CYS A 116 6.13 -18.88 -10.63
CA CYS A 116 7.04 -19.05 -9.50
C CYS A 116 6.68 -20.26 -8.63
N ALA A 117 7.70 -20.88 -8.01
CA ALA A 117 7.52 -22.01 -7.12
C ALA A 117 6.72 -21.62 -5.86
N PHE A 118 6.27 -22.63 -5.12
CA PHE A 118 5.52 -22.40 -3.89
C PHE A 118 6.36 -21.60 -2.88
N LYS A 119 5.80 -20.50 -2.37
CA LYS A 119 6.40 -19.48 -1.49
C LYS A 119 7.37 -18.49 -2.14
N ASP A 120 7.66 -18.62 -3.43
CA ASP A 120 8.43 -17.60 -4.14
C ASP A 120 7.56 -16.38 -4.46
N GLU A 121 8.22 -15.23 -4.60
CA GLU A 121 7.65 -13.97 -5.03
C GLU A 121 8.25 -13.55 -6.38
N CYS A 122 7.47 -12.88 -7.23
CA CYS A 122 8.02 -12.31 -8.45
C CYS A 122 8.62 -10.93 -8.14
N CYS A 123 9.95 -10.84 -8.12
CA CYS A 123 10.68 -9.61 -7.87
C CYS A 123 11.40 -9.16 -9.14
N GLY A 124 10.81 -8.20 -9.86
CA GLY A 124 11.43 -7.63 -11.06
C GLY A 124 11.60 -8.65 -12.19
N GLY A 125 10.66 -9.59 -12.31
CA GLY A 125 10.69 -10.65 -13.31
C GLY A 125 11.54 -11.86 -12.92
N GLN A 126 11.98 -11.93 -11.67
CA GLN A 126 12.68 -13.09 -11.12
C GLN A 126 11.91 -13.70 -9.96
N CYS A 127 11.75 -15.02 -9.97
CA CYS A 127 11.19 -15.73 -8.83
C CYS A 127 12.23 -15.79 -7.71
N VAL A 128 11.89 -15.23 -6.55
CA VAL A 128 12.79 -15.10 -5.41
C VAL A 128 12.14 -15.66 -4.15
N TYR A 129 12.87 -16.50 -3.42
CA TYR A 129 12.45 -17.00 -2.12
C TYR A 129 12.77 -15.97 -1.02
N LEU A 130 11.78 -15.13 -0.70
CA LEU A 130 11.92 -14.00 0.22
C LEU A 130 12.38 -14.40 1.63
N SER A 131 12.22 -15.67 2.02
CA SER A 131 12.58 -16.10 3.36
C SER A 131 14.08 -16.29 3.59
N LEU A 132 14.87 -16.41 2.51
CA LEU A 132 16.31 -16.70 2.57
C LEU A 132 17.17 -15.82 1.66
N ASP A 133 16.60 -15.18 0.62
CA ASP A 133 17.39 -14.29 -0.22
C ASP A 133 17.75 -13.00 0.53
N LYS A 134 19.04 -12.83 0.84
CA LYS A 134 19.58 -11.66 1.53
C LYS A 134 19.27 -10.33 0.84
N ARG A 135 19.06 -10.32 -0.49
CA ARG A 135 18.79 -9.10 -1.28
C ARG A 135 17.29 -8.75 -1.31
N HIS A 136 16.43 -9.69 -0.96
CA HIS A 136 14.97 -9.57 -1.02
C HIS A 136 14.31 -10.11 0.27
N CYS A 137 14.90 -9.82 1.43
CA CYS A 137 14.48 -10.46 2.67
C CYS A 137 13.11 -9.94 3.13
N GLY A 138 12.14 -10.83 3.20
CA GLY A 138 10.75 -10.53 3.59
C GLY A 138 9.93 -9.78 2.53
N LYS A 139 10.57 -9.03 1.62
CA LYS A 139 9.95 -8.37 0.47
C LYS A 139 10.97 -8.09 -0.63
N CYS A 140 10.50 -7.88 -1.86
CA CYS A 140 11.37 -7.53 -2.98
C CYS A 140 12.19 -6.25 -2.71
N ASN A 141 13.46 -6.26 -3.12
CA ASN A 141 14.40 -5.14 -2.99
C ASN A 141 14.60 -4.64 -1.54
N ALA A 142 14.50 -5.55 -0.56
CA ALA A 142 14.81 -5.28 0.84
C ALA A 142 16.05 -6.08 1.28
N PRO A 143 17.26 -5.59 0.97
CA PRO A 143 18.47 -6.27 1.38
C PRO A 143 18.72 -6.15 2.88
N CYS A 144 19.22 -7.21 3.51
CA CYS A 144 19.75 -7.12 4.86
C CYS A 144 21.13 -6.45 4.87
N ALA A 145 21.39 -5.63 5.90
CA ALA A 145 22.69 -5.00 6.08
C ALA A 145 23.78 -6.08 6.26
N SER A 146 25.00 -5.84 5.78
CA SER A 146 26.11 -6.75 6.06
C SER A 146 26.56 -6.57 7.52
N PRO A 147 26.76 -7.64 8.33
CA PRO A 147 26.83 -9.06 7.98
C PRO A 147 25.55 -9.87 8.26
N GLN A 148 24.39 -9.23 8.41
CA GLN A 148 23.13 -9.89 8.77
C GLN A 148 22.73 -10.97 7.75
N LEU A 149 22.12 -12.03 8.29
CA LEU A 149 21.50 -13.11 7.52
C LEU A 149 20.00 -12.83 7.35
N CYS A 150 19.44 -13.37 6.27
CA CYS A 150 18.01 -13.45 6.06
C CYS A 150 17.52 -14.84 6.47
N VAL A 151 16.69 -14.90 7.50
CA VAL A 151 16.10 -16.16 7.98
C VAL A 151 14.62 -15.92 8.24
N TYR A 152 13.77 -16.80 7.72
CA TYR A 152 12.30 -16.67 7.78
C TYR A 152 11.75 -15.32 7.28
N GLY A 153 12.49 -14.64 6.39
CA GLY A 153 12.10 -13.33 5.85
C GLY A 153 12.40 -12.16 6.81
N MET A 154 13.25 -12.37 7.81
CA MET A 154 13.69 -11.36 8.75
C MET A 154 15.20 -11.20 8.70
N CYS A 155 15.66 -9.95 8.69
CA CYS A 155 17.07 -9.64 8.86
C CYS A 155 17.45 -9.75 10.34
N ASN A 156 18.57 -10.40 10.63
CA ASN A 156 19.08 -10.58 12.01
C ASN A 156 18.10 -11.35 12.92
N TYR A 157 17.53 -12.43 12.40
CA TYR A 157 16.74 -13.37 13.20
C TYR A 157 17.62 -13.93 14.35
N PRO A 158 17.15 -13.87 15.61
CA PRO A 158 17.93 -14.30 16.78
C PRO A 158 18.32 -15.78 16.81
#